data_AF-A0A3B8NB76-F1
#
_entry.id   AF-A0A3B8NB76-F1
#
_cell.length_a   1.000
_cell.length_b   1.000
_cell.length_c   1.000
_cell.angle_alpha   90.00
_cell.angle_beta   90.00
_cell.angle_gamma   90.00
#
_symmetry.space_group_name_H-M   'P 1'
#
loop_
_entity.id
_entity.type
_entity.pdbx_description
1 polymer ?
#
loop_
_entity_poly.entity_id
_entity_poly.type
_entity_poly.pdbx_seq_one_letter_code
_entity_poly.pdbx_strand_id
1 'polypeptide(L)' 'SPYGNRGVGEHSMISPAPALNNAVFDALGVRIHSYPLSRERVFRAIRALSNGEKDFWEWPYELEQVFRRAKKSWE' A
#
# COMPACT_ATOMS: atom_id res chain seq x y z
N SER A 1 35.04 13.23 4.41
CA SER A 1 35.19 14.58 3.83
C SER A 1 35.54 15.55 4.96
N PRO A 2 36.52 16.44 4.81
CA PRO A 2 36.83 17.44 5.85
C PRO A 2 35.62 18.35 6.07
N TYR A 3 35.40 18.80 7.31
CA TYR A 3 34.28 19.68 7.74
C TYR A 3 32.88 19.05 7.89
N GLY A 4 32.73 17.73 7.83
CA GLY A 4 31.45 17.08 8.17
C GLY A 4 30.37 17.15 7.08
N ASN A 5 30.76 17.46 5.84
CA ASN A 5 29.85 17.44 4.69
C ASN A 5 29.16 16.09 4.55
N ARG A 6 27.83 16.10 4.34
CA ARG A 6 26.99 14.93 4.08
C ARG A 6 26.31 15.08 2.71
N GLY A 7 26.16 13.97 1.99
CA GLY A 7 25.34 13.96 0.79
C GLY A 7 23.87 14.07 1.17
N VAL A 8 23.15 15.07 0.66
CA VAL A 8 21.73 15.32 0.99
C VAL A 8 20.81 15.23 -0.23
N GLY A 9 21.37 15.21 -1.45
CA GLY A 9 20.58 15.30 -2.70
C GLY A 9 19.48 14.25 -2.85
N GLU A 10 19.75 13.00 -2.43
CA GLU A 10 18.79 11.89 -2.56
C GLU A 10 17.78 11.82 -1.41
N HIS A 11 18.12 12.38 -0.23
CA HIS A 11 17.33 12.19 0.99
C HIS A 11 15.91 12.74 0.86
N SER A 12 15.76 13.89 0.20
CA SER A 12 14.48 14.54 -0.03
C SER A 12 13.52 13.69 -0.89
N MET A 13 14.03 12.76 -1.69
CA MET A 13 13.22 11.89 -2.55
C MET A 13 12.71 10.63 -1.81
N ILE A 14 13.35 10.25 -0.71
CA ILE A 14 13.01 9.02 0.04
C ILE A 14 11.71 9.22 0.85
N SER A 15 11.56 10.37 1.50
CA SER A 15 10.46 10.65 2.45
C SER A 15 9.05 10.82 1.85
N PRO A 16 8.85 11.35 0.62
CA PRO A 16 7.52 11.62 0.08
C PRO A 16 6.61 10.39 -0.05
N ALA A 17 7.14 9.28 -0.57
CA ALA A 17 6.36 8.05 -0.77
C ALA A 17 5.79 7.46 0.53
N PRO A 18 6.57 7.24 1.61
CA PRO A 18 6.04 6.75 2.89
C PRO A 18 5.18 7.79 3.61
N ALA A 19 5.51 9.09 3.51
CA ALA A 19 4.70 10.15 4.11
C ALA A 19 3.28 10.18 3.52
N LEU A 20 3.15 10.08 2.20
CA LEU A 20 1.86 10.02 1.52
C LEU A 20 1.07 8.77 1.93
N ASN A 21 1.72 7.62 2.04
CA ASN A 21 1.07 6.37 2.47
C ASN A 21 0.57 6.46 3.92
N ASN A 22 1.34 7.06 4.82
CA ASN A 22 0.90 7.30 6.19
C ASN A 22 -0.30 8.24 6.26
N ALA A 23 -0.35 9.29 5.45
CA ALA A 23 -1.50 10.18 5.37
C ALA A 23 -2.77 9.44 4.86
N VAL A 24 -2.61 8.55 3.88
CA VAL A 24 -3.72 7.70 3.39
C VAL A 24 -4.18 6.73 4.48
N PHE A 25 -3.25 6.12 5.21
CA PHE A 25 -3.56 5.23 6.33
C PHE A 25 -4.31 5.95 7.45
N ASP A 26 -3.89 7.17 7.81
CA ASP A 26 -4.56 8.01 8.80
C ASP A 26 -5.99 8.37 8.36
N ALA A 27 -6.18 8.74 7.09
CA ALA A 27 -7.47 9.14 6.55
C ALA A 27 -8.48 7.99 6.37
N LEU A 28 -8.02 6.79 6.02
CA LEU A 28 -8.89 5.68 5.61
C LEU A 28 -8.83 4.45 6.55
N GLY A 29 -7.77 4.30 7.34
CA GLY A 29 -7.53 3.12 8.18
C GLY A 29 -7.13 1.86 7.40
N VAL A 30 -6.74 1.98 6.13
CA VAL A 30 -6.24 0.88 5.30
C VAL A 30 -4.77 1.10 4.94
N ARG A 31 -3.94 0.08 5.12
CA ARG A 31 -2.51 0.11 4.78
C ARG A 31 -2.31 -0.44 3.37
N ILE A 32 -1.66 0.32 2.50
CA ILE A 32 -1.34 -0.11 1.13
C ILE A 32 0.15 -0.45 1.08
N HIS A 33 0.49 -1.70 0.72
CA HIS A 33 1.88 -2.17 0.71
C HIS A 33 2.55 -2.14 -0.66
N SER A 34 1.88 -1.58 -1.67
CA SER A 34 2.37 -1.54 -3.04
C SER A 34 2.40 -0.11 -3.57
N TYR A 35 3.53 0.27 -4.15
CA TYR A 35 3.70 1.54 -4.85
C TYR A 35 3.60 1.34 -6.36
N PRO A 36 3.20 2.37 -7.13
CA PRO A 36 2.83 3.73 -6.69
C PRO A 36 1.44 3.82 -6.02
N LEU A 37 1.10 4.89 -5.30
CA LEU A 37 -0.26 5.09 -4.76
C LEU A 37 -1.21 5.65 -5.84
N SER A 38 -1.48 4.88 -6.88
CA SER A 38 -2.40 5.29 -7.96
C SER A 38 -3.86 5.32 -7.48
N ARG A 39 -4.71 6.08 -8.18
CA ARG A 39 -6.13 6.20 -7.82
C ARG A 39 -6.85 4.85 -7.85
N GLU A 40 -6.50 4.01 -8.82
CA GLU A 40 -7.06 2.66 -8.98
C GLU A 40 -6.69 1.78 -7.78
N ARG A 41 -5.44 1.87 -7.32
CA ARG A 41 -4.96 1.11 -6.15
C ARG A 41 -5.64 1.56 -4.87
N VAL A 42 -5.78 2.88 -4.68
CA VAL A 42 -6.53 3.44 -3.53
C VAL A 42 -7.99 3.00 -3.57
N PHE A 43 -8.63 3.04 -4.75
CA PHE A 43 -10.00 2.58 -4.91
C PHE A 43 -10.16 1.09 -4.55
N ARG A 44 -9.25 0.23 -5.03
CA ARG A 44 -9.25 -1.20 -4.68
C ARG A 44 -9.03 -1.42 -3.18
N ALA A 45 -8.14 -0.67 -2.55
CA ALA A 45 -7.91 -0.74 -1.11
C ALA A 45 -9.18 -0.35 -0.30
N ILE A 46 -9.91 0.68 -0.72
CA ILE A 46 -11.20 1.06 -0.10
C ILE A 46 -12.25 -0.06 -0.27
N ARG A 47 -12.28 -0.73 -1.42
CA ARG A 47 -13.16 -1.88 -1.64
C ARG A 47 -12.78 -3.08 -0.76
N ALA A 48 -11.49 -3.38 -0.65
CA ALA A 48 -10.96 -4.40 0.26
C ALA A 48 -11.34 -4.09 1.72
N LEU A 49 -11.18 -2.84 2.15
CA LEU A 49 -11.59 -2.38 3.48
C LEU A 49 -13.07 -2.59 3.75
N SER A 50 -13.92 -2.35 2.74
CA SER A 50 -15.37 -2.61 2.86
C SER A 50 -15.68 -4.09 3.09
N ASN A 51 -14.79 -4.99 2.66
CA ASN A 51 -14.85 -6.44 2.92
C ASN A 51 -14.15 -6.85 4.23
N GLY A 52 -13.65 -5.90 5.01
CA GLY A 52 -12.97 -6.12 6.29
C GLY A 52 -11.44 -6.23 6.21
N GLU A 53 -10.83 -6.04 5.05
CA GLU A 53 -9.38 -6.15 4.87
C GLU A 53 -8.69 -4.79 5.11
N LYS A 54 -7.91 -4.70 6.19
CA LYS A 54 -7.20 -3.47 6.56
C LYS A 54 -5.78 -3.37 6.00
N ASP A 55 -5.21 -4.51 5.57
CA ASP A 55 -3.87 -4.60 5.00
C ASP A 55 -3.98 -5.03 3.53
N PHE A 56 -3.80 -4.07 2.62
CA PHE A 56 -3.95 -4.26 1.18
C PHE A 56 -2.60 -4.53 0.52
N TRP A 57 -2.43 -5.77 0.06
CA TRP A 57 -1.32 -6.22 -0.78
C TRP A 57 -1.82 -6.42 -2.20
N GLU A 58 -1.10 -5.92 -3.20
CA GLU A 58 -1.54 -6.06 -4.59
C GLU A 58 -1.06 -7.36 -5.27
N TRP A 59 0.12 -7.85 -4.88
CA TRP A 59 0.65 -9.15 -5.29
C TRP A 59 0.15 -10.26 -4.35
N PRO A 60 -0.34 -11.41 -4.85
CA PRO A 60 -1.22 -11.65 -5.98
C PRO A 60 -2.67 -11.69 -5.47
N TYR A 61 -3.21 -10.54 -5.05
CA TYR A 61 -4.54 -10.44 -4.44
C TYR A 61 -5.61 -11.15 -5.27
N GLU A 62 -5.55 -11.01 -6.59
CA GLU A 62 -6.52 -11.64 -7.49
C GLU A 62 -6.47 -13.17 -7.42
N LEU A 63 -5.28 -13.79 -7.44
CA LEU A 63 -5.15 -15.24 -7.34
C LEU A 63 -5.58 -15.75 -5.97
N GLU A 64 -5.23 -15.04 -4.90
CA GLU A 64 -5.63 -15.40 -3.54
C GLU A 64 -7.14 -15.25 -3.34
N GLN A 65 -7.75 -14.18 -3.85
CA GLN A 65 -9.20 -13.98 -3.81
C GLN A 65 -9.95 -15.02 -4.64
N VAL A 66 -9.47 -15.32 -5.85
CA VAL A 66 -10.01 -16.39 -6.70
C VAL A 66 -9.92 -17.72 -5.97
N PHE A 67 -8.77 -18.03 -5.36
CA PHE A 67 -8.59 -19.24 -4.57
C PHE A 67 -9.53 -19.30 -3.36
N ARG A 68 -9.65 -18.21 -2.58
CA ARG A 68 -10.55 -18.13 -1.41
C ARG A 68 -12.01 -18.26 -1.82
N ARG A 69 -12.44 -17.61 -2.91
CA ARG A 69 -13.80 -17.73 -3.46
C ARG A 69 -14.07 -19.13 -3.98
N ALA A 70 -13.12 -19.72 -4.70
CA ALA A 70 -13.20 -21.10 -5.16
C ALA A 70 -13.36 -22.03 -3.95
N LYS A 71 -12.52 -21.94 -2.92
CA LYS A 71 -12.68 -22.78 -1.72
C LYS A 71 -14.07 -22.64 -1.08
N LYS A 72 -14.58 -21.41 -0.97
CA LYS A 72 -15.91 -21.12 -0.38
C LYS A 72 -17.08 -21.66 -1.19
N SER A 73 -16.94 -21.89 -2.50
CA SER A 73 -18.01 -22.47 -3.33
C SER A 73 -18.02 -24.00 -3.35
N TRP A 74 -17.04 -24.64 -2.71
CA TRP A 74 -16.90 -26.09 -2.61
C TRP A 74 -17.31 -26.62 -1.22
N GLU A 75 -17.66 -25.73 -0.29
CA GLU A 75 -18.32 -26.01 0.99
C GLU A 75 -19.82 -25.73 0.88
#